data_AF-A0A835X0Z2-F1
#
_entry.id   AF-A0A835X0Z2-F1
#
_cell.length_a   1.000
_cell.length_b   1.000
_cell.length_c   1.000
_cell.angle_alpha   90.00
_cell.angle_beta   90.00
_cell.angle_gamma   90.00
#
_symmetry.space_group_name_H-M   'P 1'
#
loop_
_entity.id
_entity.type
_entity.pdbx_description
1 polymer ?
#
loop_
_entity_poly.entity_id
_entity_poly.type
_entity_poly.pdbx_seq_one_letter_code
_entity_poly.pdbx_strand_id
1 'polypeptide(L)' 'MDKFSKNLSMNKCYAVIIYKTHILFDMNEIAWKCFRCDLTFREQMHAELHKNISNHVPRTIKLGL' A
#
# COMPACT_ATOMS: atom_id res chain seq x y z
N MET A 1 18.21 -2.37 -3.21
CA MET A 1 16.90 -1.90 -2.75
C MET A 1 15.95 -3.09 -2.90
N ASP A 2 15.49 -3.79 -1.86
CA ASP A 2 15.61 -3.57 -0.43
C ASP A 2 15.62 -4.90 0.33
N LYS A 3 16.43 -4.90 1.39
CA LYS A 3 16.50 -5.92 2.44
C LYS A 3 15.17 -5.93 3.18
N PHE A 4 14.51 -7.08 3.28
CA PHE A 4 13.86 -7.46 4.54
C PHE A 4 13.89 -8.98 4.71
N SER A 5 15.10 -9.45 5.03
CA SER A 5 15.30 -10.74 5.69
C SER A 5 15.22 -10.49 7.19
N LYS A 6 14.23 -11.06 7.88
CA LYS A 6 14.42 -11.92 9.06
C LYS A 6 13.12 -12.21 9.81
N ASN A 7 12.97 -13.50 10.07
CA ASN A 7 12.30 -14.14 11.20
C ASN A 7 10.81 -13.85 11.40
N LEU A 8 9.99 -14.90 11.38
CA LEU A 8 9.08 -15.16 12.49
C LEU A 8 8.70 -16.65 12.47
N SER A 9 9.36 -17.42 13.34
CA SER A 9 8.78 -18.65 13.88
C SER A 9 7.56 -18.24 14.71
N MET A 10 6.36 -18.25 14.12
CA MET A 10 5.14 -17.91 14.84
C MET A 10 3.90 -18.52 14.16
N ASN A 11 3.34 -19.54 14.81
CA ASN A 11 2.00 -20.11 14.63
C ASN A 11 1.42 -20.20 13.20
N LYS A 12 1.42 -21.43 12.65
CA LYS A 12 0.86 -21.81 11.33
C LYS A 12 -0.57 -21.31 11.04
N CYS A 13 -1.36 -20.94 12.06
CA CYS A 13 -2.72 -20.42 11.89
C CYS A 13 -2.77 -18.95 11.38
N TYR A 14 -1.76 -18.13 11.67
CA TYR A 14 -1.75 -16.70 11.26
C TYR A 14 -1.25 -16.47 9.84
N ALA A 15 -0.37 -17.35 9.34
CA ALA A 15 0.23 -17.22 8.02
C ALA A 15 -0.84 -17.21 6.90
N VAL A 16 -1.89 -18.03 7.02
CA VAL A 16 -2.99 -18.12 6.03
C VAL A 16 -3.74 -16.79 5.88
N ILE A 17 -3.85 -16.00 6.96
CA ILE A 17 -4.51 -14.69 6.94
C ILE A 17 -3.64 -13.68 6.20
N ILE A 18 -2.32 -13.66 6.47
CA ILE A 18 -1.36 -12.75 5.81
C ILE A 18 -1.28 -13.04 4.30
N TYR A 19 -1.27 -14.30 3.88
CA TYR A 19 -1.22 -14.62 2.45
C TYR A 19 -2.48 -14.16 1.70
N LYS A 20 -3.67 -14.34 2.30
CA LYS A 20 -4.92 -13.88 1.69
C LYS A 20 -5.00 -12.35 1.61
N THR A 21 -4.55 -11.64 2.65
CA THR A 21 -4.49 -10.18 2.59
C THR A 21 -3.45 -9.71 1.58
N HIS A 22 -2.24 -10.28 1.55
CA HIS A 22 -1.21 -9.92 0.57
C HIS A 22 -1.68 -10.09 -0.87
N ILE A 23 -2.36 -11.21 -1.19
CA ILE A 23 -2.91 -11.45 -2.54
C ILE A 23 -4.03 -10.46 -2.87
N LEU A 24 -4.91 -10.13 -1.92
CA LEU A 24 -5.95 -9.11 -2.14
C LEU A 24 -5.37 -7.69 -2.27
N PHE A 25 -4.28 -7.38 -1.56
CA PHE A 25 -3.58 -6.09 -1.64
C PHE A 25 -2.74 -5.93 -2.91
N ASP A 26 -2.22 -7.03 -3.47
CA ASP A 26 -1.54 -7.05 -4.78
C ASP A 26 -2.51 -6.83 -5.95
N MET A 27 -3.80 -7.11 -5.76
CA MET A 27 -4.82 -6.99 -6.82
C MET A 27 -5.37 -5.56 -7.00
N ASN A 28 -4.98 -4.59 -6.16
CA ASN A 28 -5.35 -3.20 -6.42
C ASN A 28 -4.43 -2.62 -7.50
N GLU A 29 -4.87 -2.75 -8.75
CA GLU A 29 -4.26 -2.17 -9.95
C GLU A 29 -4.23 -0.63 -9.92
N ILE A 30 -4.88 0.00 -8.93
CA ILE A 30 -5.00 1.45 -8.79
C ILE A 30 -4.40 1.89 -7.46
N ALA A 31 -3.56 2.92 -7.52
CA ALA A 31 -3.04 3.63 -6.36
C ALA A 31 -3.20 5.14 -6.55
N TRP A 32 -2.91 5.92 -5.51
CA TRP A 32 -2.94 7.38 -5.52
C TRP A 32 -1.55 7.93 -5.23
N LYS A 33 -0.94 8.63 -6.18
CA LYS A 33 0.39 9.23 -6.04
C LYS A 33 0.30 10.74 -5.87
N CYS A 34 0.87 11.25 -4.78
CA CYS A 34 1.16 12.67 -4.63
C CYS A 34 2.58 12.94 -5.14
N PHE A 35 2.70 13.62 -6.29
CA PHE A 35 4.00 13.96 -6.88
C PHE A 35 4.77 15.05 -6.12
N ARG A 36 4.09 15.86 -5.30
CA ARG A 36 4.74 16.90 -4.48
C ARG A 36 5.50 16.32 -3.29
N CYS A 37 4.92 15.30 -2.65
CA CYS A 37 5.53 14.62 -1.51
C CYS A 37 6.24 13.31 -1.90
N ASP A 38 6.12 12.91 -3.16
CA ASP A 38 6.52 11.60 -3.68
C ASP A 38 5.98 10.42 -2.85
N LEU A 39 4.75 10.55 -2.33
CA LEU A 39 4.05 9.51 -1.58
C LEU A 39 3.07 8.76 -2.46
N THR A 40 2.98 7.45 -2.27
CA THR A 40 2.00 6.58 -2.94
C THR A 40 1.12 5.91 -1.91
N PHE A 41 -0.19 6.07 -2.06
CA PHE A 41 -1.22 5.49 -1.21
C PHE A 41 -1.92 4.37 -1.97
N ARG A 42 -2.12 3.21 -1.33
CA ARG A 42 -2.86 2.07 -1.91
C ARG A 42 -4.36 2.09 -1.62
N GLU A 43 -4.79 3.00 -0.76
CA GLU A 43 -6.18 3.15 -0.35
C GLU A 43 -6.62 4.61 -0.50
N GLN A 44 -7.84 4.80 -1.01
CA GLN A 44 -8.40 6.13 -1.24
C GLN A 44 -8.52 6.94 0.05
N MET A 45 -8.85 6.30 1.18
CA MET A 45 -9.01 6.99 2.46
C MET A 45 -7.71 7.68 2.91
N HIS A 46 -6.56 7.03 2.69
CA HIS A 46 -5.25 7.60 3.01
C HIS A 46 -4.89 8.76 2.07
N ALA A 47 -5.27 8.66 0.80
CA ALA A 47 -5.09 9.74 -0.17
C ALA A 47 -5.95 10.98 0.17
N GLU A 48 -7.19 10.78 0.61
CA GLU A 48 -8.07 11.89 1.03
C GLU A 48 -7.60 12.51 2.35
N LEU A 49 -7.18 11.68 3.31
CA LEU A 49 -6.56 12.19 4.54
C LEU A 49 -5.33 13.04 4.22
N HIS A 50 -4.45 12.56 3.34
CA HIS A 50 -3.29 13.32 2.88
C HIS A 50 -3.69 14.66 2.26
N LYS A 51 -4.70 14.68 1.38
CA LYS A 51 -5.23 15.90 0.77
C LYS A 51 -5.72 16.89 1.82
N ASN A 52 -6.42 16.43 2.85
CA ASN A 52 -6.94 17.28 3.92
C ASN A 52 -5.85 17.88 4.81
N ILE A 53 -4.81 17.12 5.15
CA ILE A 53 -3.74 17.60 6.06
C ILE A 53 -2.67 18.43 5.35
N SER A 54 -2.42 18.16 4.07
CA SER A 54 -1.31 18.77 3.34
C SER A 54 -1.74 19.72 2.22
N ASN A 55 -3.03 19.78 1.89
CA ASN A 55 -3.56 20.47 0.71
C ASN A 55 -2.91 20.04 -0.61
N HIS A 56 -2.22 18.90 -0.66
CA HIS A 56 -1.71 18.32 -1.88
C HIS A 56 -2.69 17.30 -2.43
N VAL A 57 -3.04 17.42 -3.71
CA VAL A 57 -3.99 16.50 -4.36
C VAL A 57 -3.24 15.31 -4.95
N PRO A 58 -3.44 14.08 -4.44
CA PRO A 58 -2.92 12.87 -5.08
C PRO A 58 -3.65 12.60 -6.40
N ARG A 59 -2.94 12.02 -7.37
CA ARG A 59 -3.52 11.56 -8.64
C ARG A 59 -3.63 10.04 -8.65
N THR A 60 -4.69 9.51 -9.23
CA THR A 60 -4.80 8.07 -9.48
C THR A 60 -3.73 7.63 -10.48
N ILE A 61 -3.06 6.52 -10.19
CA ILE A 61 -2.09 5.87 -11.05
C ILE A 61 -2.47 4.40 -11.17
N LYS A 62 -2.12 3.78 -12.31
CA LYS A 62 -2.19 2.33 -12.46
C LYS A 62 -0.85 1.73 -12.07
N LEU A 63 -0.87 0.78 -11.14
CA LEU A 63 0.30 -0.04 -10.82
C LEU A 63 0.29 -1.16 -11.85
N GLY A 64 1.01 -0.98 -12.96
CA GLY A 64 1.13 -2.00 -14.00
C GLY A 64 1.74 -3.28 -13.42
N LEU A 65 1.11 -4.42 -13.72
CA LEU A 65 1.67 -5.76 -13.54
C LEU A 65 2.88 -5.97 -14.47
#